data_AF-A0A1T5D3T4-F1
#
_entry.id   AF-A0A1T5D3T4-F1
#
_cell.length_a   1.000
_cell.length_b   1.000
_cell.length_c   1.000
_cell.angle_alpha   90.00
_cell.angle_beta   90.00
_cell.angle_gamma   90.00
#
_symmetry.space_group_name_H-M   'P 1'
#
loop_
_entity.id
_entity.type
_entity.pdbx_description
1 polymer ?
#
loop_
_entity_poly.entity_id
_entity_poly.type
_entity_poly.pdbx_seq_one_letter_code
_entity_poly.pdbx_strand_id
1 'polypeptide(L)'
;MNGIIKKIVNKLTEKDIRLGVIGTGRIAERFVQSVGDVKFLEVTAVYNVRRKSAERFAKLQGLKNAFDDIEEFLSAVDAVYIASPHETHVGYARTALEHGKHVLCEKPISFSKSDAEELYSLAEEKGLILLEALKTAYCEGFHKMMEEAHSGHIGAVRDIEAAFTKLEGKNTRELTDLKYGGSFLELGSYNMLPVFRIYGTDYKDVHFYSTYAENGLDLYTKAVFDYGDGRFATAKCGLGVKSEGQILISGTDGYILGDAPWWLTKRFSVRYEDPNRQEKHEASFEGSGLQYEAGAFVRHIRSLVRDDSSSEAERRVLKKESIARSAVMEQFLAENAERRGKVQKAIDEMPPVRVWAHRGMSMEYPENTLEAFKAAAELGNALTGIETDIQLSKDGEVVVFHDETLDRVTVDGKGNLRDYTLDELKRIKIDKRDGSYTEIPTLDETLELLKPYMEKNGLLLNIELKTSVYRYEGLEEKALEIVRRHGVEKYIVWSSFLMESIKHMKELDPKAKTGMLAGSLAACVKGADEANAEALHPSCYCLDTEVPERFKGGDHAVRAWGGQEPLFIQGADARLVEKNMTRFARNGVTDIITNVPDRYVETKKEA
;
A
#
# COMPACT_ATOMS: atom_id res chain seq x y z
N MET A 1 31.84 -25.21 34.47
CA MET A 1 31.05 -25.00 33.24
C MET A 1 29.69 -25.66 33.44
N ASN A 2 28.65 -24.88 33.78
CA ASN A 2 27.36 -25.39 34.26
C ASN A 2 26.62 -26.19 33.18
N GLY A 3 26.05 -27.35 33.56
CA GLY A 3 25.38 -28.29 32.65
C GLY A 3 24.16 -27.73 31.88
N ILE A 4 23.65 -26.58 32.30
CA ILE A 4 22.59 -25.83 31.59
C ILE A 4 23.15 -25.18 30.32
N ILE A 5 24.33 -24.56 30.38
CA ILE A 5 24.98 -23.94 29.23
C ILE A 5 25.33 -25.01 28.19
N LYS A 6 25.82 -26.18 28.62
CA LYS A 6 26.14 -27.31 27.72
C LYS A 6 24.89 -27.87 27.03
N LYS A 7 23.72 -27.88 27.70
CA LYS A 7 22.43 -28.28 27.11
C LYS A 7 21.90 -27.24 26.11
N ILE A 8 22.06 -25.95 26.37
CA ILE A 8 21.66 -24.87 25.46
C ILE A 8 22.58 -24.85 24.22
N VAL A 9 23.89 -24.99 24.43
CA VAL A 9 24.90 -25.09 23.36
C VAL A 9 24.58 -26.27 22.43
N ASN A 10 24.32 -27.47 22.96
CA ASN A 10 23.95 -28.63 22.13
C ASN A 10 22.58 -28.48 21.42
N LYS A 11 21.63 -27.71 21.97
CA LYS A 11 20.29 -27.52 21.37
C LYS A 11 20.31 -26.57 20.17
N LEU A 12 21.27 -25.64 20.12
CA LEU A 12 21.43 -24.65 19.05
C LEU A 12 22.47 -25.06 17.99
N THR A 13 23.43 -25.95 18.30
CA THR A 13 24.48 -26.30 17.34
C THR A 13 24.08 -27.31 16.27
N GLU A 14 23.07 -28.16 16.52
CA GLU A 14 22.63 -29.24 15.61
C GLU A 14 21.22 -29.06 15.02
N LYS A 15 20.44 -28.06 15.48
CA LYS A 15 19.07 -27.82 15.01
C LYS A 15 18.95 -26.52 14.24
N ASP A 16 18.06 -26.51 13.25
CA ASP A 16 17.70 -25.30 12.51
C ASP A 16 16.98 -24.31 13.42
N ILE A 17 17.28 -23.02 13.24
CA ILE A 17 16.59 -21.91 13.90
C ILE A 17 15.20 -21.80 13.25
N ARG A 18 14.14 -21.95 14.04
CA ARG A 18 12.76 -21.77 13.57
C ARG A 18 12.47 -20.28 13.48
N LEU A 19 12.47 -19.75 12.26
CA LEU A 19 12.17 -18.35 11.99
C LEU A 19 10.68 -18.17 11.72
N GLY A 20 10.07 -17.20 12.39
CA GLY A 20 8.75 -16.67 12.07
C GLY A 20 8.83 -15.39 11.25
N VAL A 21 7.88 -15.14 10.37
CA VAL A 21 7.77 -13.87 9.63
C VAL A 21 6.61 -13.05 10.16
N ILE A 22 6.85 -11.81 10.56
CA ILE A 22 5.80 -10.85 10.92
C ILE A 22 5.51 -9.98 9.71
N GLY A 23 4.28 -10.08 9.18
CA GLY A 23 3.87 -9.39 7.96
C GLY A 23 3.82 -10.30 6.73
N THR A 24 3.00 -9.92 5.77
CA THR A 24 2.69 -10.70 4.55
C THR A 24 2.86 -9.85 3.29
N GLY A 25 3.76 -8.86 3.34
CA GLY A 25 4.01 -7.93 2.24
C GLY A 25 4.93 -8.47 1.15
N ARG A 26 5.17 -7.66 0.11
CA ARG A 26 6.05 -7.98 -1.04
C ARG A 26 7.45 -8.43 -0.60
N ILE A 27 8.01 -7.83 0.45
CA ILE A 27 9.34 -8.16 0.93
C ILE A 27 9.37 -9.47 1.73
N ALA A 28 8.33 -9.74 2.53
CA ALA A 28 8.17 -11.01 3.24
C ALA A 28 8.16 -12.20 2.27
N GLU A 29 7.38 -12.10 1.18
CA GLU A 29 7.36 -13.12 0.12
C GLU A 29 8.75 -13.36 -0.47
N ARG A 30 9.41 -12.28 -0.92
CA ARG A 30 10.76 -12.39 -1.50
C ARG A 30 11.77 -12.97 -0.52
N PHE A 31 11.66 -12.63 0.76
CA PHE A 31 12.53 -13.17 1.80
C PHE A 31 12.35 -14.68 1.92
N VAL A 32 11.11 -15.15 2.13
CA VAL A 32 10.84 -16.60 2.28
C VAL A 32 11.31 -17.39 1.05
N GLN A 33 11.09 -16.87 -0.15
CA GLN A 33 11.55 -17.48 -1.40
C GLN A 33 13.08 -17.52 -1.54
N SER A 34 13.80 -16.58 -0.91
CA SER A 34 15.25 -16.44 -1.06
C SER A 34 16.05 -17.23 -0.02
N VAL A 35 15.48 -17.51 1.16
CA VAL A 35 16.25 -18.04 2.31
C VAL A 35 16.22 -19.56 2.45
N GLY A 36 15.55 -20.28 1.54
CA GLY A 36 15.39 -21.75 1.64
C GLY A 36 16.70 -22.55 1.72
N ASP A 37 17.79 -22.05 1.13
CA ASP A 37 19.10 -22.70 1.13
C ASP A 37 20.04 -22.22 2.26
N VAL A 38 19.57 -21.32 3.14
CA VAL A 38 20.39 -20.81 4.25
C VAL A 38 20.52 -21.89 5.32
N LYS A 39 21.74 -22.40 5.50
CA LYS A 39 22.04 -23.45 6.49
C LYS A 39 21.64 -23.01 7.90
N PHE A 40 21.08 -23.95 8.67
CA PHE A 40 20.65 -23.74 10.06
C PHE A 40 19.46 -22.78 10.23
N LEU A 41 18.66 -22.58 9.19
CA LEU A 41 17.47 -21.72 9.22
C LEU A 41 16.28 -22.43 8.58
N GLU A 42 15.14 -22.46 9.26
CA GLU A 42 13.89 -22.96 8.70
C GLU A 42 12.80 -21.89 8.92
N VAL A 43 12.16 -21.41 7.86
CA VAL A 43 10.98 -20.55 7.99
C VAL A 43 9.76 -21.42 8.28
N THR A 44 9.16 -21.27 9.45
CA THR A 44 8.15 -22.22 9.95
C THR A 44 6.76 -21.62 10.18
N ALA A 45 6.69 -20.30 10.36
CA ALA A 45 5.47 -19.61 10.77
C ALA A 45 5.36 -18.22 10.16
N VAL A 46 4.13 -17.74 10.00
CA VAL A 46 3.82 -16.35 9.66
C VAL A 46 2.77 -15.79 10.61
N TYR A 47 2.93 -14.52 10.96
CA TYR A 47 1.97 -13.74 11.73
C TYR A 47 1.40 -12.58 10.92
N ASN A 48 0.09 -12.39 11.03
CA ASN A 48 -0.59 -11.18 10.59
C ASN A 48 -1.84 -10.94 11.43
N VAL A 49 -2.10 -9.69 11.85
CA VAL A 49 -3.33 -9.30 12.57
C VAL A 49 -4.61 -9.73 11.86
N ARG A 50 -4.57 -9.92 10.54
CA ARG A 50 -5.66 -10.50 9.75
C ARG A 50 -5.40 -11.98 9.48
N ARG A 51 -6.10 -12.86 10.19
CA ARG A 51 -6.07 -14.33 10.03
C ARG A 51 -6.01 -14.79 8.57
N LYS A 52 -6.99 -14.37 7.77
CA LYS A 52 -7.10 -14.74 6.34
C LYS A 52 -5.84 -14.36 5.54
N SER A 53 -5.15 -13.27 5.90
CA SER A 53 -3.90 -12.88 5.24
C SER A 53 -2.74 -13.79 5.63
N ALA A 54 -2.65 -14.19 6.91
CA ALA A 54 -1.60 -15.10 7.38
C ALA A 54 -1.78 -16.49 6.74
N GLU A 55 -2.99 -17.04 6.74
CA GLU A 55 -3.31 -18.36 6.18
C GLU A 55 -3.00 -18.44 4.68
N ARG A 56 -3.38 -17.41 3.94
CA ARG A 56 -3.12 -17.34 2.50
C ARG A 56 -1.62 -17.27 2.22
N PHE A 57 -0.88 -16.42 2.95
CA PHE A 57 0.57 -16.34 2.81
C PHE A 57 1.24 -17.67 3.14
N ALA A 58 0.85 -18.32 4.24
CA ALA A 58 1.38 -19.63 4.62
C ALA A 58 1.12 -20.68 3.54
N LYS A 59 -0.09 -20.72 2.96
CA LYS A 59 -0.43 -21.63 1.86
C LYS A 59 0.43 -21.37 0.62
N LEU A 60 0.59 -20.11 0.21
CA LEU A 60 1.36 -19.72 -0.97
C LEU A 60 2.86 -20.03 -0.82
N GLN A 61 3.40 -19.82 0.38
CA GLN A 61 4.82 -20.00 0.66
C GLN A 61 5.17 -21.40 1.22
N GLY A 62 4.19 -22.29 1.39
CA GLY A 62 4.40 -23.63 1.93
C GLY A 62 4.78 -23.66 3.42
N LEU A 63 4.36 -22.67 4.21
CA LEU A 63 4.64 -22.60 5.64
C LEU A 63 3.68 -23.47 6.45
N LYS A 64 4.21 -24.08 7.52
CA LYS A 64 3.46 -25.03 8.38
C LYS A 64 2.38 -24.32 9.20
N ASN A 65 2.64 -23.11 9.68
CA ASN A 65 1.78 -22.43 10.64
C ASN A 65 1.46 -20.98 10.22
N ALA A 66 0.22 -20.58 10.46
CA ALA A 66 -0.27 -19.21 10.31
C ALA A 66 -0.95 -18.77 11.61
N PHE A 67 -0.64 -17.56 12.05
CA PHE A 67 -1.12 -16.99 13.30
C PHE A 67 -1.65 -15.58 13.11
N ASP A 68 -2.64 -15.23 13.91
CA ASP A 68 -3.22 -13.91 14.13
C ASP A 68 -3.18 -13.47 15.60
N ASP A 69 -2.87 -14.42 16.51
CA ASP A 69 -2.44 -14.16 17.87
C ASP A 69 -0.91 -14.11 17.97
N ILE A 70 -0.39 -13.03 18.57
CA ILE A 70 1.06 -12.78 18.63
C ILE A 70 1.76 -13.67 19.67
N GLU A 71 1.08 -14.03 20.75
CA GLU A 71 1.64 -14.84 21.84
C GLU A 71 1.81 -16.29 21.40
N GLU A 72 0.81 -16.84 20.72
CA GLU A 72 0.87 -18.16 20.09
C GLU A 72 1.99 -18.21 19.03
N PHE A 73 2.08 -17.18 18.19
CA PHE A 73 3.13 -17.06 17.17
C PHE A 73 4.53 -17.06 17.79
N LEU A 74 4.78 -16.17 18.76
CA LEU A 74 6.10 -16.05 19.39
C LEU A 74 6.45 -17.35 20.14
N SER A 75 5.49 -18.02 20.76
CA SER A 75 5.71 -19.33 21.40
C SER A 75 6.17 -20.42 20.41
N ALA A 76 5.79 -20.32 19.14
CA ALA A 76 6.12 -21.32 18.11
C ALA A 76 7.52 -21.16 17.49
N VAL A 77 8.19 -20.02 17.68
CA VAL A 77 9.42 -19.66 16.94
C VAL A 77 10.61 -19.36 17.87
N ASP A 78 11.83 -19.39 17.31
CA ASP A 78 13.08 -19.06 18.03
C ASP A 78 13.59 -17.66 17.66
N ALA A 79 13.25 -17.19 16.45
CA ALA A 79 13.60 -15.87 15.94
C ALA A 79 12.47 -15.32 15.05
N VAL A 80 12.46 -14.01 14.84
CA VAL A 80 11.50 -13.35 13.94
C VAL A 80 12.20 -12.51 12.87
N TYR A 81 11.64 -12.52 11.67
CA TYR A 81 11.89 -11.53 10.62
C TYR A 81 10.69 -10.58 10.54
N ILE A 82 10.92 -9.30 10.83
CA ILE A 82 9.88 -8.27 10.83
C ILE A 82 9.87 -7.61 9.46
N ALA A 83 8.83 -7.89 8.69
CA ALA A 83 8.58 -7.41 7.33
C ALA A 83 7.23 -6.68 7.23
N SER A 84 6.86 -5.99 8.31
CA SER A 84 5.64 -5.22 8.46
C SER A 84 5.83 -3.77 7.99
N PRO A 85 4.77 -2.93 7.97
CA PRO A 85 4.93 -1.50 7.70
C PRO A 85 5.83 -0.80 8.73
N HIS A 86 6.55 0.25 8.31
CA HIS A 86 7.59 0.94 9.10
C HIS A 86 7.12 1.31 10.52
N GLU A 87 5.88 1.78 10.65
CA GLU A 87 5.29 2.25 11.90
C GLU A 87 5.12 1.19 12.98
N THR A 88 5.22 -0.08 12.59
CA THR A 88 5.04 -1.22 13.48
C THR A 88 6.35 -1.90 13.90
N HIS A 89 7.47 -1.51 13.28
CA HIS A 89 8.77 -2.16 13.50
C HIS A 89 9.19 -2.14 14.98
N VAL A 90 9.19 -0.96 15.60
CA VAL A 90 9.61 -0.80 17.00
C VAL A 90 8.74 -1.64 17.94
N GLY A 91 7.42 -1.62 17.75
CA GLY A 91 6.48 -2.41 18.55
C GLY A 91 6.76 -3.91 18.45
N TYR A 92 6.79 -4.45 17.23
CA TYR A 92 7.03 -5.88 17.04
C TYR A 92 8.43 -6.31 17.49
N ALA A 93 9.46 -5.49 17.26
CA ALA A 93 10.82 -5.79 17.70
C ALA A 93 10.90 -5.86 19.22
N ARG A 94 10.30 -4.89 19.92
CA ARG A 94 10.26 -4.87 21.39
C ARG A 94 9.53 -6.09 21.93
N THR A 95 8.31 -6.36 21.45
CA THR A 95 7.52 -7.53 21.90
C THR A 95 8.26 -8.85 21.65
N ALA A 96 8.90 -9.02 20.49
CA ALA A 96 9.66 -10.23 20.19
C ALA A 96 10.88 -10.40 21.12
N LEU A 97 11.63 -9.32 21.37
CA LEU A 97 12.75 -9.34 22.31
C LEU A 97 12.27 -9.64 23.74
N GLU A 98 11.16 -9.05 24.19
CA GLU A 98 10.55 -9.32 25.49
C GLU A 98 10.25 -10.80 25.70
N HIS A 99 9.78 -11.46 24.64
CA HIS A 99 9.50 -12.91 24.58
C HIS A 99 10.74 -13.79 24.33
N GLY A 100 11.95 -13.23 24.38
CA GLY A 100 13.19 -13.99 24.26
C GLY A 100 13.52 -14.42 22.84
N LYS A 101 13.05 -13.69 21.81
CA LYS A 101 13.29 -14.04 20.39
C LYS A 101 14.39 -13.18 19.80
N HIS A 102 15.24 -13.79 18.98
CA HIS A 102 16.15 -13.02 18.13
C HIS A 102 15.35 -12.29 17.04
N VAL A 103 15.79 -11.10 16.62
CA VAL A 103 15.06 -10.24 15.69
C VAL A 103 15.95 -9.81 14.52
N LEU A 104 15.47 -10.06 13.30
CA LEU A 104 15.92 -9.41 12.07
C LEU A 104 14.81 -8.46 11.62
N CYS A 105 15.03 -7.15 11.65
CA CYS A 105 13.97 -6.16 11.38
C CYS A 105 14.22 -5.43 10.06
N GLU A 106 13.21 -5.32 9.19
CA GLU A 106 13.31 -4.50 7.98
C GLU A 106 13.73 -3.06 8.24
N LYS A 107 14.35 -2.46 7.22
CA LYS A 107 14.81 -1.09 7.27
C LYS A 107 13.66 -0.09 7.01
N PRO A 108 13.68 1.09 7.64
CA PRO A 108 14.53 1.41 8.80
C PRO A 108 13.99 0.71 10.05
N ILE A 109 14.88 0.32 10.96
CA ILE A 109 14.46 -0.29 12.23
C ILE A 109 13.60 0.68 13.08
N SER A 110 13.91 1.97 13.00
CA SER A 110 13.23 3.04 13.71
C SER A 110 13.42 4.39 12.99
N PHE A 111 12.50 5.31 13.23
CA PHE A 111 12.63 6.73 12.87
C PHE A 111 13.07 7.61 14.04
N SER A 112 13.29 7.04 15.23
CA SER A 112 13.75 7.74 16.42
C SER A 112 15.03 7.10 16.93
N LYS A 113 15.99 7.96 17.31
CA LYS A 113 17.25 7.52 17.92
C LYS A 113 17.00 6.77 19.22
N SER A 114 16.14 7.31 20.09
CA SER A 114 15.88 6.73 21.42
C SER A 114 15.24 5.35 21.29
N ASP A 115 14.28 5.18 20.39
CA ASP A 115 13.65 3.88 20.14
C ASP A 115 14.67 2.83 19.67
N ALA A 116 15.60 3.21 18.78
CA ALA A 116 16.67 2.31 18.34
C ALA A 116 17.60 1.95 19.50
N GLU A 117 18.02 2.92 20.30
CA GLU A 117 18.89 2.71 21.48
C GLU A 117 18.23 1.77 22.50
N GLU A 118 16.94 1.95 22.77
CA GLU A 118 16.17 1.08 23.67
C GLU A 118 16.08 -0.35 23.16
N LEU A 119 15.78 -0.56 21.87
CA LEU A 119 15.69 -1.91 21.30
C LEU A 119 17.03 -2.64 21.36
N TYR A 120 18.13 -1.97 21.00
CA TYR A 120 19.46 -2.57 21.08
C TYR A 120 19.90 -2.84 22.52
N SER A 121 19.55 -1.96 23.47
CA SER A 121 19.84 -2.17 24.89
C SER A 121 19.05 -3.35 25.46
N LEU A 122 17.77 -3.47 25.10
CA LEU A 122 16.91 -4.59 25.48
C LEU A 122 17.44 -5.92 24.91
N ALA A 123 17.90 -5.94 23.67
CA ALA A 123 18.52 -7.12 23.07
C ALA A 123 19.79 -7.54 23.82
N GLU A 124 20.65 -6.59 24.20
CA GLU A 124 21.86 -6.86 24.99
C GLU A 124 21.53 -7.37 26.40
N GLU A 125 20.57 -6.75 27.10
CA GLU A 125 20.12 -7.17 28.43
C GLU A 125 19.63 -8.62 28.43
N LYS A 126 18.88 -9.01 27.39
CA LYS A 126 18.34 -10.36 27.24
C LYS A 126 19.31 -11.35 26.59
N GLY A 127 20.50 -10.92 26.17
CA GLY A 127 21.46 -11.77 25.46
C GLY A 127 20.94 -12.26 24.10
N LEU A 128 20.15 -11.44 23.41
CA LEU A 128 19.54 -11.73 22.11
C LEU A 128 20.29 -11.00 20.97
N ILE A 129 19.95 -11.37 19.74
CA ILE A 129 20.48 -10.73 18.53
C ILE A 129 19.39 -9.87 17.94
N LEU A 130 19.72 -8.60 17.68
CA LEU A 130 18.91 -7.67 16.92
C LEU A 130 19.76 -7.14 15.76
N LEU A 131 19.26 -7.28 14.52
CA LEU A 131 19.89 -6.69 13.33
C LEU A 131 18.85 -5.92 12.51
N GLU A 132 19.26 -4.79 11.94
CA GLU A 132 18.53 -4.11 10.87
C GLU A 132 18.82 -4.83 9.53
N ALA A 133 17.79 -5.16 8.78
CA ALA A 133 17.85 -5.89 7.51
C ALA A 133 18.27 -4.94 6.39
N LEU A 134 19.57 -4.84 6.20
CA LEU A 134 20.21 -4.11 5.12
C LEU A 134 21.12 -5.06 4.33
N LYS A 135 20.53 -5.89 3.47
CA LYS A 135 21.25 -6.89 2.67
C LYS A 135 22.55 -6.43 2.01
N THR A 136 22.62 -5.17 1.56
CA THR A 136 23.84 -4.59 0.95
C THR A 136 25.03 -4.69 1.88
N ALA A 137 24.82 -4.52 3.18
CA ALA A 137 25.86 -4.57 4.20
C ALA A 137 26.51 -5.96 4.34
N TYR A 138 25.93 -7.01 3.74
CA TYR A 138 26.41 -8.39 3.78
C TYR A 138 26.81 -8.93 2.40
N CYS A 139 26.73 -8.10 1.35
CA CYS A 139 27.12 -8.51 0.00
C CYS A 139 28.64 -8.56 -0.13
N GLU A 140 29.17 -9.63 -0.73
CA GLU A 140 30.61 -9.82 -0.94
C GLU A 140 31.25 -8.62 -1.70
N GLY A 141 30.60 -8.16 -2.76
CA GLY A 141 31.10 -7.02 -3.52
C GLY A 141 31.08 -5.71 -2.74
N PHE A 142 30.14 -5.54 -1.79
CA PHE A 142 30.11 -4.37 -0.93
C PHE A 142 31.28 -4.41 0.06
N HIS A 143 31.54 -5.56 0.69
CA HIS A 143 32.72 -5.72 1.56
C HIS A 143 34.02 -5.41 0.83
N LYS A 144 34.23 -5.99 -0.36
CA LYS A 144 35.41 -5.70 -1.20
C LYS A 144 35.53 -4.22 -1.54
N MET A 145 34.42 -3.55 -1.86
CA MET A 145 34.41 -2.11 -2.13
C MET A 145 34.84 -1.29 -0.90
N MET A 146 34.39 -1.68 0.30
CA MET A 146 34.79 -1.03 1.54
C MET A 146 36.26 -1.33 1.91
N GLU A 147 36.75 -2.53 1.62
CA GLU A 147 38.17 -2.90 1.77
C GLU A 147 39.06 -2.02 0.88
N GLU A 148 38.70 -1.84 -0.40
CA GLU A 148 39.43 -0.95 -1.30
C GLU A 148 39.36 0.53 -0.87
N ALA A 149 38.24 0.96 -0.31
CA ALA A 149 38.12 2.31 0.24
C ALA A 149 39.05 2.52 1.46
N HIS A 150 39.30 1.47 2.25
CA HIS A 150 40.17 1.51 3.44
C HIS A 150 41.62 1.12 3.16
N SER A 151 41.95 0.57 2.00
CA SER A 151 43.30 0.07 1.67
C SER A 151 44.34 1.18 1.52
N GLY A 152 43.88 2.41 1.27
CA GLY A 152 44.73 3.56 0.93
C GLY A 152 45.11 3.62 -0.56
N HIS A 153 44.63 2.71 -1.41
CA HIS A 153 44.92 2.72 -2.85
C HIS A 153 44.46 4.00 -3.55
N ILE A 154 43.33 4.57 -3.13
CA ILE A 154 42.81 5.84 -3.66
C ILE A 154 43.29 7.07 -2.85
N GLY A 155 44.27 6.89 -1.96
CA GLY A 155 44.70 7.92 -1.03
C GLY A 155 43.67 8.20 0.06
N ALA A 156 43.64 9.43 0.59
CA ALA A 156 42.69 9.79 1.64
C ALA A 156 41.28 10.06 1.06
N VAL A 157 40.27 9.35 1.53
CA VAL A 157 38.87 9.55 1.10
C VAL A 157 38.36 10.92 1.56
N ARG A 158 37.90 11.76 0.63
CA ARG A 158 37.40 13.13 0.87
C ARG A 158 35.92 13.35 0.63
N ASP A 159 35.33 12.54 -0.25
CA ASP A 159 33.90 12.63 -0.54
C ASP A 159 33.30 11.25 -0.84
N ILE A 160 32.05 11.05 -0.42
CA ILE A 160 31.27 9.84 -0.69
C ILE A 160 29.89 10.26 -1.21
N GLU A 161 29.58 9.96 -2.46
CA GLU A 161 28.24 10.14 -3.02
C GLU A 161 27.58 8.78 -3.22
N ALA A 162 26.49 8.52 -2.49
CA ALA A 162 25.69 7.30 -2.65
C ALA A 162 24.29 7.66 -3.15
N ALA A 163 23.90 7.12 -4.31
CA ALA A 163 22.63 7.43 -4.94
C ALA A 163 21.74 6.19 -5.09
N PHE A 164 20.50 6.29 -4.62
CA PHE A 164 19.44 5.34 -4.93
C PHE A 164 18.18 6.11 -5.28
N THR A 165 17.84 6.08 -6.57
CA THR A 165 16.58 6.66 -7.08
C THR A 165 15.79 5.63 -7.89
N LYS A 166 14.46 5.64 -7.73
CA LYS A 166 13.50 4.94 -8.57
C LYS A 166 12.33 5.87 -8.89
N LEU A 167 11.59 5.58 -9.96
CA LEU A 167 10.32 6.25 -10.24
C LEU A 167 9.22 5.37 -9.69
N GLU A 168 8.60 5.81 -8.61
CA GLU A 168 7.55 5.09 -7.94
C GLU A 168 6.17 5.54 -8.46
N GLY A 169 5.20 4.62 -8.47
CA GLY A 169 3.83 4.95 -8.87
C GLY A 169 3.21 5.96 -7.91
N LYS A 170 2.46 6.95 -8.44
CA LYS A 170 1.84 8.03 -7.65
C LYS A 170 0.93 7.54 -6.51
N ASN A 171 0.36 6.35 -6.65
CA ASN A 171 -0.60 5.76 -5.70
C ASN A 171 0.03 4.70 -4.78
N THR A 172 1.35 4.63 -4.71
CA THR A 172 2.04 3.68 -3.82
C THR A 172 2.12 4.23 -2.39
N ARG A 173 2.31 3.33 -1.41
CA ARG A 173 2.46 3.70 0.01
C ARG A 173 3.57 4.73 0.19
N GLU A 174 4.68 4.51 -0.49
CA GLU A 174 5.89 5.32 -0.47
C GLU A 174 5.62 6.80 -0.83
N LEU A 175 4.60 7.08 -1.65
CA LEU A 175 4.19 8.43 -2.09
C LEU A 175 2.82 8.89 -1.55
N THR A 176 2.12 8.09 -0.76
CA THR A 176 0.77 8.42 -0.24
C THR A 176 0.69 8.46 1.28
N ASP A 177 1.56 7.73 1.99
CA ASP A 177 1.65 7.75 3.44
C ASP A 177 2.36 9.01 3.92
N LEU A 178 1.60 9.98 4.39
CA LEU A 178 2.11 11.30 4.79
C LEU A 178 2.98 11.26 6.05
N LYS A 179 2.84 10.20 6.85
CA LYS A 179 3.56 10.06 8.10
C LYS A 179 4.89 9.32 7.88
N TYR A 180 4.87 8.21 7.15
CA TYR A 180 6.01 7.30 7.04
C TYR A 180 6.56 7.11 5.63
N GLY A 181 5.98 7.79 4.63
CA GLY A 181 6.45 7.82 3.25
C GLY A 181 7.47 8.93 2.97
N GLY A 182 7.86 9.03 1.70
CA GLY A 182 8.87 9.96 1.21
C GLY A 182 10.22 9.31 0.93
N SER A 183 10.96 9.89 -0.01
CA SER A 183 12.16 9.27 -0.59
C SER A 183 13.26 8.99 0.43
N PHE A 184 13.44 9.89 1.40
CA PHE A 184 14.50 9.77 2.39
C PHE A 184 14.20 8.66 3.41
N LEU A 185 12.97 8.57 3.91
CA LEU A 185 12.57 7.50 4.84
C LEU A 185 12.61 6.12 4.17
N GLU A 186 12.34 6.06 2.86
CA GLU A 186 12.36 4.81 2.10
C GLU A 186 13.77 4.34 1.75
N LEU A 187 14.66 5.24 1.33
CA LEU A 187 15.94 4.88 0.70
C LEU A 187 17.17 5.37 1.48
N GLY A 188 16.98 6.19 2.51
CA GLY A 188 18.05 6.80 3.30
C GLY A 188 18.97 5.77 3.94
N SER A 189 18.42 4.66 4.47
CA SER A 189 19.25 3.62 5.10
C SER A 189 20.27 2.99 4.15
N TYR A 190 19.92 2.82 2.86
CA TYR A 190 20.86 2.34 1.86
C TYR A 190 21.96 3.37 1.61
N ASN A 191 21.60 4.62 1.32
CA ASN A 191 22.57 5.63 0.93
C ASN A 191 23.48 6.07 2.08
N MET A 192 23.04 5.99 3.33
CA MET A 192 23.87 6.26 4.50
C MET A 192 24.80 5.10 4.87
N LEU A 193 24.52 3.87 4.41
CA LEU A 193 25.33 2.69 4.72
C LEU A 193 26.83 2.87 4.39
N PRO A 194 27.23 3.21 3.14
CA PRO A 194 28.65 3.39 2.83
C PRO A 194 29.28 4.58 3.55
N VAL A 195 28.49 5.63 3.82
CA VAL A 195 28.96 6.82 4.54
C VAL A 195 29.43 6.44 5.95
N PHE A 196 28.56 5.79 6.72
CA PHE A 196 28.90 5.39 8.09
C PHE A 196 29.91 4.26 8.15
N ARG A 197 29.94 3.39 7.12
CA ARG A 197 30.93 2.31 7.04
C ARG A 197 32.36 2.82 6.83
N ILE A 198 32.53 3.92 6.10
CA ILE A 198 33.86 4.48 5.77
C ILE A 198 34.29 5.55 6.78
N TYR A 199 33.40 6.48 7.13
CA TYR A 199 33.74 7.62 7.99
C TYR A 199 33.36 7.45 9.46
N GLY A 200 32.60 6.41 9.80
CA GLY A 200 32.01 6.25 11.12
C GLY A 200 30.76 7.11 11.30
N THR A 201 30.26 7.16 12.53
CA THR A 201 28.99 7.82 12.87
C THR A 201 29.18 9.21 13.48
N ASP A 202 30.41 9.68 13.62
CA ASP A 202 30.77 10.93 14.30
C ASP A 202 30.79 12.11 13.31
N TYR A 203 29.70 12.27 12.55
CA TYR A 203 29.50 13.44 11.70
C TYR A 203 29.22 14.68 12.56
N LYS A 204 29.66 15.85 12.09
CA LYS A 204 29.47 17.13 12.80
C LYS A 204 28.11 17.73 12.51
N ASP A 205 27.68 17.67 11.25
CA ASP A 205 26.40 18.22 10.81
C ASP A 205 25.84 17.43 9.61
N VAL A 206 24.53 17.50 9.42
CA VAL A 206 23.83 17.00 8.24
C VAL A 206 22.76 18.00 7.82
N HIS A 207 22.74 18.33 6.53
CA HIS A 207 21.76 19.22 5.93
C HIS A 207 20.97 18.52 4.82
N PHE A 208 19.68 18.82 4.73
CA PHE A 208 18.78 18.20 3.76
C PHE A 208 18.33 19.19 2.68
N TYR A 209 18.47 18.77 1.41
CA TYR A 209 17.92 19.49 0.26
C TYR A 209 16.91 18.59 -0.43
N SER A 210 15.64 19.02 -0.46
CA SER A 210 14.56 18.18 -0.93
C SER A 210 13.64 18.88 -1.93
N THR A 211 13.16 18.10 -2.90
CA THR A 211 12.02 18.43 -3.76
C THR A 211 10.79 17.72 -3.20
N TYR A 212 9.69 18.45 -3.04
CA TYR A 212 8.47 17.93 -2.42
C TYR A 212 7.34 17.76 -3.45
N ALA A 213 6.50 16.76 -3.21
CA ALA A 213 5.20 16.66 -3.85
C ALA A 213 4.21 17.66 -3.24
N GLU A 214 3.09 17.88 -3.91
CA GLU A 214 1.97 18.68 -3.41
C GLU A 214 1.46 18.17 -2.05
N ASN A 215 1.59 16.88 -1.82
CA ASN A 215 1.22 16.24 -0.55
C ASN A 215 2.24 16.42 0.59
N GLY A 216 3.31 17.17 0.37
CA GLY A 216 4.33 17.47 1.37
C GLY A 216 5.37 16.36 1.58
N LEU A 217 5.23 15.20 0.94
CA LEU A 217 6.27 14.16 0.95
C LEU A 217 7.44 14.55 0.06
N ASP A 218 8.65 14.18 0.46
CA ASP A 218 9.83 14.40 -0.35
C ASP A 218 9.89 13.39 -1.51
N LEU A 219 9.95 13.90 -2.74
CA LEU A 219 10.12 13.12 -3.96
C LEU A 219 11.59 12.80 -4.25
N TYR A 220 12.48 13.68 -3.78
CA TYR A 220 13.92 13.56 -3.93
C TYR A 220 14.59 14.33 -2.81
N THR A 221 15.56 13.71 -2.14
CA THR A 221 16.28 14.29 -1.01
C THR A 221 17.77 14.02 -1.13
N LYS A 222 18.59 15.06 -0.91
CA LYS A 222 20.02 14.93 -0.64
C LYS A 222 20.27 15.22 0.83
N ALA A 223 20.82 14.26 1.57
CA ALA A 223 21.41 14.50 2.88
C ALA A 223 22.91 14.71 2.71
N VAL A 224 23.40 15.90 3.04
CA VAL A 224 24.81 16.30 2.92
C VAL A 224 25.42 16.33 4.30
N PHE A 225 26.41 15.47 4.54
CA PHE A 225 27.14 15.34 5.79
C PHE A 225 28.44 16.12 5.75
N ASP A 226 28.74 16.84 6.83
CA ASP A 226 30.03 17.45 7.11
C ASP A 226 30.62 16.80 8.37
N TYR A 227 31.85 16.28 8.26
CA TYR A 227 32.59 15.72 9.41
C TYR A 227 33.49 16.76 10.11
N GLY A 228 33.56 17.99 9.60
CA GLY A 228 34.26 19.12 10.21
C GLY A 228 35.77 19.16 9.98
N ASP A 229 36.32 18.18 9.25
CA ASP A 229 37.75 18.04 8.94
C ASP A 229 38.04 17.95 7.43
N GLY A 230 37.09 18.45 6.62
CA GLY A 230 37.18 18.45 5.16
C GLY A 230 36.78 17.12 4.50
N ARG A 231 36.19 16.18 5.27
CA ARG A 231 35.47 15.02 4.75
C ARG A 231 33.98 15.34 4.61
N PHE A 232 33.41 15.02 3.46
CA PHE A 232 32.01 15.25 3.13
C PHE A 232 31.34 13.97 2.63
N ALA A 233 30.02 13.88 2.73
CA ALA A 233 29.29 12.81 2.07
C ALA A 233 27.90 13.27 1.63
N THR A 234 27.36 12.67 0.58
CA THR A 234 26.01 12.93 0.08
C THR A 234 25.24 11.63 -0.12
N ALA A 235 24.13 11.49 0.61
CA ALA A 235 23.14 10.44 0.39
C ALA A 235 21.97 10.97 -0.46
N LYS A 236 21.80 10.45 -1.69
CA LYS A 236 20.80 10.90 -2.67
C LYS A 236 19.66 9.90 -2.82
N CYS A 237 18.49 10.24 -2.30
CA CYS A 237 17.27 9.44 -2.33
C CYS A 237 16.28 10.00 -3.36
N GLY A 238 15.59 9.14 -4.12
CA GLY A 238 14.55 9.58 -5.06
C GLY A 238 13.45 8.58 -5.31
N LEU A 239 12.20 9.03 -5.25
CA LEU A 239 10.98 8.29 -5.62
C LEU A 239 10.20 8.97 -6.76
N GLY A 240 10.29 10.29 -6.88
CA GLY A 240 9.65 11.05 -7.96
C GLY A 240 10.64 11.70 -8.94
N VAL A 241 11.94 11.64 -8.64
CA VAL A 241 13.00 12.16 -9.51
C VAL A 241 14.03 11.07 -9.74
N LYS A 242 14.26 10.73 -11.02
CA LYS A 242 15.33 9.82 -11.42
C LYS A 242 16.64 10.57 -11.58
N SER A 243 17.70 10.03 -11.00
CA SER A 243 19.07 10.51 -11.16
C SER A 243 19.99 9.31 -11.40
N GLU A 244 21.21 9.57 -11.84
CA GLU A 244 22.25 8.53 -11.95
C GLU A 244 22.44 7.87 -10.57
N GLY A 245 22.34 6.54 -10.54
CA GLY A 245 22.17 5.76 -9.31
C GLY A 245 23.48 5.19 -8.75
N GLN A 246 24.60 5.83 -9.05
CA GLN A 246 25.94 5.34 -8.71
C GLN A 246 26.32 5.55 -7.24
N ILE A 247 27.34 4.81 -6.81
CA ILE A 247 28.17 5.17 -5.66
C ILE A 247 29.54 5.64 -6.16
N LEU A 248 29.99 6.80 -5.66
CA LEU A 248 31.30 7.37 -5.95
C LEU A 248 32.02 7.63 -4.62
N ILE A 249 33.22 7.09 -4.47
CA ILE A 249 34.09 7.31 -3.30
C ILE A 249 35.34 8.00 -3.83
N SER A 250 35.48 9.29 -3.54
CA SER A 250 36.55 10.14 -4.05
C SER A 250 37.69 10.22 -3.06
N GLY A 251 38.89 9.82 -3.50
CA GLY A 251 40.13 9.94 -2.74
C GLY A 251 41.11 10.93 -3.36
N THR A 252 42.23 11.18 -2.69
CA THR A 252 43.26 12.12 -3.18
C THR A 252 44.05 11.61 -4.37
N ASP A 253 44.14 10.28 -4.54
CA ASP A 253 45.00 9.65 -5.54
C ASP A 253 44.20 8.85 -6.59
N GLY A 254 42.88 8.72 -6.39
CA GLY A 254 41.96 7.98 -7.26
C GLY A 254 40.53 8.00 -6.71
N TYR A 255 39.66 7.20 -7.30
CA TYR A 255 38.27 7.07 -6.87
C TYR A 255 37.71 5.68 -7.15
N ILE A 256 36.72 5.27 -6.36
CA ILE A 256 35.94 4.04 -6.57
C ILE A 256 34.59 4.42 -7.17
N LEU A 257 34.21 3.75 -8.26
CA LEU A 257 32.90 3.90 -8.89
C LEU A 257 32.16 2.55 -8.90
N GLY A 258 30.98 2.53 -8.31
CA GLY A 258 30.02 1.43 -8.42
C GLY A 258 28.75 1.89 -9.14
N ASP A 259 28.43 1.26 -10.27
CA ASP A 259 27.23 1.59 -11.04
C ASP A 259 25.94 1.14 -10.34
N ALA A 260 24.82 1.79 -10.65
CA ALA A 260 23.51 1.31 -10.23
C ALA A 260 23.23 -0.09 -10.83
N PRO A 261 22.67 -1.05 -10.06
CA PRO A 261 22.31 -0.99 -8.64
C PRO A 261 23.49 -1.38 -7.73
N TRP A 262 24.27 -0.42 -7.22
CA TRP A 262 25.42 -0.71 -6.36
C TRP A 262 25.01 -1.35 -5.03
N TRP A 263 23.76 -1.19 -4.61
CA TRP A 263 23.18 -1.90 -3.46
C TRP A 263 23.03 -3.42 -3.70
N LEU A 264 23.21 -3.90 -4.93
CA LEU A 264 23.36 -5.30 -5.29
C LEU A 264 24.79 -5.51 -5.83
N THR A 265 25.82 -5.15 -5.05
CA THR A 265 27.18 -4.92 -5.54
C THR A 265 27.78 -6.14 -6.25
N LYS A 266 27.64 -6.21 -7.58
CA LYS A 266 28.22 -7.27 -8.44
C LYS A 266 29.57 -6.88 -8.99
N ARG A 267 29.78 -5.58 -9.21
CA ARG A 267 31.01 -5.02 -9.77
C ARG A 267 31.22 -3.58 -9.34
N PHE A 268 32.47 -3.18 -9.31
CA PHE A 268 32.90 -1.79 -9.16
C PHE A 268 34.28 -1.62 -9.80
N SER A 269 34.75 -0.38 -9.90
CA SER A 269 36.09 -0.10 -10.40
C SER A 269 36.83 0.89 -9.51
N VAL A 270 38.10 0.63 -9.26
CA VAL A 270 39.06 1.61 -8.76
C VAL A 270 39.69 2.29 -9.96
N ARG A 271 39.68 3.62 -9.99
CA ARG A 271 40.15 4.44 -11.10
C ARG A 271 41.10 5.50 -10.59
N TYR A 272 42.02 5.92 -11.47
CA TYR A 272 43.08 6.87 -11.15
C TYR A 272 43.11 7.98 -12.22
N GLU A 273 44.01 8.95 -12.06
CA GLU A 273 44.21 10.05 -13.02
C GLU A 273 44.52 9.52 -14.44
N ASP A 274 45.37 8.50 -14.55
CA ASP A 274 45.60 7.82 -15.83
C ASP A 274 44.38 6.94 -16.18
N PRO A 275 43.61 7.28 -17.24
CA PRO A 275 42.43 6.52 -17.62
C PRO A 275 42.73 5.09 -18.07
N ASN A 276 43.99 4.77 -18.39
CA ASN A 276 44.42 3.41 -18.72
C ASN A 276 44.66 2.56 -17.48
N ARG A 277 44.83 3.18 -16.30
CA ARG A 277 44.97 2.50 -15.01
C ARG A 277 43.59 2.40 -14.37
N GLN A 278 42.97 1.23 -14.53
CA GLN A 278 41.72 0.88 -13.86
C GLN A 278 41.77 -0.55 -13.32
N GLU A 279 41.24 -0.74 -12.12
CA GLU A 279 41.11 -2.06 -11.49
C GLU A 279 39.63 -2.38 -11.42
N LYS A 280 39.22 -3.47 -12.08
CA LYS A 280 37.82 -3.91 -12.12
C LYS A 280 37.65 -5.07 -11.16
N HIS A 281 36.72 -4.91 -10.23
CA HIS A 281 36.38 -5.94 -9.26
C HIS A 281 35.01 -6.50 -9.59
N GLU A 282 34.91 -7.82 -9.54
CA GLU A 282 33.65 -8.55 -9.64
C GLU A 282 33.47 -9.43 -8.40
N ALA A 283 32.22 -9.61 -7.99
CA ALA A 283 31.85 -10.43 -6.85
C ALA A 283 30.62 -11.26 -7.17
N SER A 284 30.51 -12.40 -6.49
CA SER A 284 29.33 -13.25 -6.61
C SER A 284 28.11 -12.54 -6.03
N PHE A 285 26.95 -12.74 -6.67
CA PHE A 285 25.68 -12.28 -6.15
C PHE A 285 24.60 -13.28 -6.54
N GLU A 286 24.13 -14.01 -5.55
CA GLU A 286 23.12 -15.05 -5.68
C GLU A 286 21.73 -14.48 -5.41
N GLY A 287 20.70 -15.07 -6.04
CA GLY A 287 19.30 -14.77 -5.76
C GLY A 287 18.97 -13.29 -5.65
N SER A 288 18.38 -12.90 -4.52
CA SER A 288 17.93 -11.53 -4.23
C SER A 288 18.86 -10.73 -3.29
N GLY A 289 19.88 -11.40 -2.74
CA GLY A 289 20.76 -10.93 -1.67
C GLY A 289 20.19 -11.07 -0.25
N LEU A 290 18.90 -11.38 -0.10
CA LEU A 290 18.24 -11.54 1.21
C LEU A 290 18.79 -12.75 1.99
N GLN A 291 19.32 -13.75 1.29
CA GLN A 291 19.97 -14.89 1.92
C GLN A 291 21.28 -14.51 2.64
N TYR A 292 21.95 -13.42 2.24
CA TYR A 292 23.17 -12.96 2.90
C TYR A 292 22.90 -12.36 4.27
N GLU A 293 21.87 -11.52 4.40
CA GLU A 293 21.45 -10.99 5.70
C GLU A 293 20.88 -12.08 6.61
N ALA A 294 20.11 -13.03 6.07
CA ALA A 294 19.62 -14.18 6.81
C ALA A 294 20.79 -15.07 7.31
N GLY A 295 21.77 -15.33 6.45
CA GLY A 295 22.98 -16.07 6.81
C GLY A 295 23.82 -15.35 7.88
N ALA A 296 23.98 -14.03 7.77
CA ALA A 296 24.66 -13.22 8.78
C ALA A 296 23.91 -13.25 10.13
N PHE A 297 22.59 -13.16 10.10
CA PHE A 297 21.74 -13.27 11.29
C PHE A 297 21.90 -14.62 11.99
N VAL A 298 21.84 -15.73 11.24
CA VAL A 298 22.11 -17.08 11.75
C VAL A 298 23.52 -17.19 12.34
N ARG A 299 24.53 -16.67 11.64
CA ARG A 299 25.91 -16.64 12.13
C ARG A 299 26.02 -15.92 13.47
N HIS A 300 25.40 -14.76 13.61
CA HIS A 300 25.41 -14.00 14.85
C HIS A 300 24.68 -14.71 15.99
N ILE A 301 23.54 -15.35 15.75
CA ILE A 301 22.85 -16.16 16.77
C ILE A 301 23.75 -17.30 17.25
N ARG A 302 24.37 -18.02 16.32
CA ARG A 302 25.28 -19.13 16.62
C ARG A 302 26.59 -18.67 17.26
N SER A 303 26.98 -17.41 17.06
CA SER A 303 28.12 -16.82 17.75
C SER A 303 27.87 -16.63 19.25
N LEU A 304 26.62 -16.61 19.74
CA LEU A 304 26.37 -16.50 21.19
C LEU A 304 26.80 -17.74 21.98
N VAL A 305 26.91 -18.89 21.31
CA VAL A 305 27.34 -20.17 21.91
C VAL A 305 28.82 -20.46 21.67
N ARG A 306 29.55 -19.56 20.99
CA ARG A 306 30.97 -19.68 20.65
C ARG A 306 31.67 -18.42 21.15
N ASP A 307 32.90 -18.51 21.64
CA ASP A 307 33.67 -17.30 21.95
C ASP A 307 34.19 -16.70 20.63
N ASP A 308 33.33 -15.93 19.96
CA ASP A 308 33.58 -15.32 18.65
C ASP A 308 33.58 -13.79 18.75
N SER A 309 34.76 -13.26 19.08
CA SER A 309 35.04 -11.84 19.20
C SER A 309 34.84 -11.05 17.90
N SER A 310 34.98 -11.71 16.74
CA SER A 310 34.81 -11.06 15.43
C SER A 310 33.34 -10.72 15.18
N SER A 311 32.44 -11.68 15.43
CA SER A 311 31.00 -11.48 15.35
C SER A 311 30.52 -10.44 16.36
N GLU A 312 31.12 -10.37 17.54
CA GLU A 312 30.80 -9.34 18.53
C GLU A 312 31.23 -7.94 18.08
N ALA A 313 32.44 -7.79 17.54
CA ALA A 313 32.92 -6.52 17.02
C ALA A 313 32.05 -5.99 15.87
N GLU A 314 31.68 -6.86 14.93
CA GLU A 314 30.79 -6.52 13.82
C GLU A 314 29.42 -6.04 14.33
N ARG A 315 28.81 -6.73 15.29
CA ARG A 315 27.51 -6.30 15.88
C ARG A 315 27.59 -4.93 16.51
N ARG A 316 28.70 -4.59 17.19
CA ARG A 316 28.89 -3.26 17.79
C ARG A 316 28.93 -2.17 16.73
N VAL A 317 29.55 -2.43 15.58
CA VAL A 317 29.54 -1.51 14.43
C VAL A 317 28.14 -1.38 13.86
N LEU A 318 27.47 -2.50 13.54
CA LEU A 318 26.12 -2.51 12.97
C LEU A 318 25.10 -1.77 13.87
N LYS A 319 25.17 -1.99 15.19
CA LYS A 319 24.37 -1.27 16.20
C LYS A 319 24.59 0.24 16.10
N LYS A 320 25.85 0.70 16.14
CA LYS A 320 26.18 2.13 16.06
C LYS A 320 25.65 2.76 14.78
N GLU A 321 25.87 2.10 13.63
CA GLU A 321 25.40 2.60 12.34
C GLU A 321 23.87 2.67 12.27
N SER A 322 23.15 1.70 12.83
CA SER A 322 21.68 1.68 12.84
C SER A 322 21.07 2.78 13.72
N ILE A 323 21.65 3.01 14.90
CA ILE A 323 21.27 4.12 15.77
C ILE A 323 21.53 5.46 15.08
N ALA A 324 22.68 5.61 14.42
CA ALA A 324 23.02 6.83 13.69
C ALA A 324 22.06 7.11 12.53
N ARG A 325 21.69 6.08 11.73
CA ARG A 325 20.67 6.21 10.68
C ARG A 325 19.33 6.69 11.25
N SER A 326 18.91 6.10 12.38
CA SER A 326 17.66 6.48 13.04
C SER A 326 17.70 7.93 13.52
N ALA A 327 18.84 8.40 14.04
CA ALA A 327 19.04 9.80 14.44
C ALA A 327 18.96 10.79 13.26
N VAL A 328 19.55 10.44 12.12
CA VAL A 328 19.46 11.28 10.91
C VAL A 328 18.02 11.33 10.38
N MET A 329 17.30 10.20 10.41
CA MET A 329 15.89 10.17 10.03
C MET A 329 15.01 10.99 10.98
N GLU A 330 15.29 10.95 12.28
CA GLU A 330 14.63 11.78 13.30
C GLU A 330 14.86 13.28 13.03
N GLN A 331 16.10 13.68 12.75
CA GLN A 331 16.42 15.05 12.39
C GLN A 331 15.70 15.49 11.10
N PHE A 332 15.71 14.64 10.07
CA PHE A 332 14.97 14.92 8.83
C PHE A 332 13.47 15.14 9.09
N LEU A 333 12.85 14.29 9.92
CA LEU A 333 11.45 14.42 10.30
C LEU A 333 11.19 15.72 11.07
N ALA A 334 12.06 16.09 12.01
CA ALA A 334 11.96 17.32 12.78
C ALA A 334 12.02 18.56 11.87
N GLU A 335 12.97 18.63 10.94
CA GLU A 335 13.09 19.73 9.96
C GLU A 335 11.88 19.81 9.01
N ASN A 336 11.19 18.69 8.77
CA ASN A 336 10.02 18.62 7.90
C ASN A 336 8.68 18.66 8.65
N ALA A 337 8.68 18.74 9.99
CA ALA A 337 7.48 18.61 10.81
C ALA A 337 6.45 19.70 10.51
N GLU A 338 6.87 20.95 10.35
CA GLU A 338 5.96 22.05 10.02
C GLU A 338 5.29 21.86 8.64
N ARG A 339 6.07 21.48 7.63
CA ARG A 339 5.56 21.23 6.26
C ARG A 339 4.56 20.08 6.27
N ARG A 340 4.96 18.94 6.86
CA ARG A 340 4.10 17.75 6.95
C ARG A 340 2.85 18.03 7.78
N GLY A 341 2.98 18.79 8.88
CA GLY A 341 1.88 19.21 9.73
C GLY A 341 0.86 20.12 9.01
N LYS A 342 1.33 21.09 8.20
CA LYS A 342 0.45 21.93 7.38
C LYS A 342 -0.38 21.12 6.40
N VAL A 343 0.25 20.15 5.72
CA VAL A 343 -0.45 19.31 4.74
C VAL A 343 -1.39 18.33 5.41
N GLN A 344 -0.98 17.71 6.51
CA GLN A 344 -1.84 16.82 7.30
C GLN A 344 -3.06 17.58 7.82
N LYS A 345 -2.86 18.77 8.39
CA LYS A 345 -3.95 19.64 8.84
C LYS A 345 -4.92 19.99 7.70
N ALA A 346 -4.40 20.36 6.53
CA ALA A 346 -5.24 20.65 5.38
C ALA A 346 -6.10 19.46 4.94
N ILE A 347 -5.62 18.23 5.14
CA ILE A 347 -6.39 17.01 4.87
C ILE A 347 -7.38 16.70 5.98
N ASP A 348 -6.98 16.86 7.24
CA ASP A 348 -7.85 16.62 8.39
C ASP A 348 -9.03 17.61 8.41
N GLU A 349 -8.86 18.80 7.83
CA GLU A 349 -9.91 19.80 7.62
C GLU A 349 -10.79 19.52 6.39
N MET A 350 -10.39 18.61 5.48
CA MET A 350 -11.22 18.23 4.34
C MET A 350 -12.40 17.36 4.80
N PRO A 351 -13.60 17.55 4.22
CA PRO A 351 -14.72 16.65 4.47
C PRO A 351 -14.34 15.20 4.14
N PRO A 352 -14.74 14.22 4.97
CA PRO A 352 -14.42 12.83 4.70
C PRO A 352 -15.12 12.37 3.41
N VAL A 353 -14.37 11.67 2.55
CA VAL A 353 -14.95 11.04 1.37
C VAL A 353 -15.97 9.98 1.80
N ARG A 354 -17.16 10.10 1.24
CA ARG A 354 -18.32 9.24 1.49
C ARG A 354 -18.28 8.01 0.59
N VAL A 355 -18.94 6.93 1.00
CA VAL A 355 -18.87 5.62 0.33
C VAL A 355 -20.24 5.21 -0.18
N TRP A 356 -20.28 4.78 -1.44
CA TRP A 356 -21.44 4.20 -2.11
C TRP A 356 -21.13 2.77 -2.56
N ALA A 357 -22.12 1.89 -2.40
CA ALA A 357 -22.02 0.49 -2.81
C ALA A 357 -22.43 0.33 -4.28
N HIS A 358 -21.47 0.00 -5.14
CA HIS A 358 -21.66 -0.15 -6.59
C HIS A 358 -22.41 -1.46 -6.92
N ARG A 359 -23.63 -1.34 -7.46
CA ARG A 359 -24.53 -2.48 -7.72
C ARG A 359 -24.78 -3.33 -6.47
N GLY A 360 -24.82 -2.66 -5.31
CA GLY A 360 -24.74 -3.31 -3.99
C GLY A 360 -23.30 -3.65 -3.59
N MET A 361 -23.11 -4.73 -2.84
CA MET A 361 -21.78 -5.22 -2.47
C MET A 361 -21.28 -6.29 -3.47
N SER A 362 -21.17 -5.87 -4.73
CA SER A 362 -21.00 -6.73 -5.91
C SER A 362 -19.71 -7.54 -5.97
N MET A 363 -18.71 -7.21 -5.14
CA MET A 363 -17.53 -8.05 -5.01
C MET A 363 -17.72 -9.23 -4.05
N GLU A 364 -18.74 -9.24 -3.19
CA GLU A 364 -19.03 -10.38 -2.32
C GLU A 364 -20.30 -11.13 -2.75
N TYR A 365 -21.29 -10.38 -3.21
CA TYR A 365 -22.61 -10.87 -3.63
C TYR A 365 -22.82 -10.66 -5.13
N PRO A 366 -23.73 -11.41 -5.79
CA PRO A 366 -24.05 -11.18 -7.20
C PRO A 366 -24.55 -9.75 -7.41
N GLU A 367 -23.96 -9.03 -8.36
CA GLU A 367 -24.26 -7.62 -8.59
C GLU A 367 -25.73 -7.37 -8.97
N ASN A 368 -26.26 -6.20 -8.58
CA ASN A 368 -27.63 -5.77 -8.89
C ASN A 368 -28.72 -6.76 -8.43
N THR A 369 -28.51 -7.40 -7.27
CA THR A 369 -29.48 -8.32 -6.65
C THR A 369 -29.97 -7.82 -5.30
N LEU A 370 -31.17 -8.25 -4.89
CA LEU A 370 -31.72 -7.93 -3.57
C LEU A 370 -30.78 -8.32 -2.41
N GLU A 371 -30.06 -9.42 -2.55
CA GLU A 371 -29.10 -9.88 -1.54
C GLU A 371 -27.89 -8.94 -1.43
N ALA A 372 -27.33 -8.51 -2.57
CA ALA A 372 -26.24 -7.54 -2.60
C ALA A 372 -26.65 -6.17 -2.03
N PHE A 373 -27.88 -5.73 -2.30
CA PHE A 373 -28.42 -4.49 -1.76
C PHE A 373 -28.69 -4.56 -0.26
N LYS A 374 -29.25 -5.68 0.21
CA LYS A 374 -29.48 -5.91 1.64
C LYS A 374 -28.15 -5.90 2.42
N ALA A 375 -27.15 -6.63 1.93
CA ALA A 375 -25.84 -6.68 2.57
C ALA A 375 -25.18 -5.29 2.64
N ALA A 376 -25.30 -4.48 1.58
CA ALA A 376 -24.83 -3.10 1.58
C ALA A 376 -25.61 -2.22 2.59
N ALA A 377 -26.94 -2.32 2.62
CA ALA A 377 -27.78 -1.53 3.52
C ALA A 377 -27.53 -1.85 5.01
N GLU A 378 -27.14 -3.08 5.33
CA GLU A 378 -26.78 -3.54 6.68
C GLU A 378 -25.46 -2.95 7.21
N LEU A 379 -24.64 -2.31 6.35
CA LEU A 379 -23.47 -1.51 6.77
C LEU A 379 -23.87 -0.26 7.59
N GLY A 380 -25.14 0.14 7.53
CA GLY A 380 -25.71 1.21 8.35
C GLY A 380 -25.17 2.59 8.01
N ASN A 381 -25.08 3.47 9.01
CA ASN A 381 -24.78 4.91 8.84
C ASN A 381 -23.39 5.21 8.25
N ALA A 382 -22.51 4.21 8.14
CA ALA A 382 -21.21 4.38 7.52
C ALA A 382 -21.29 4.42 5.99
N LEU A 383 -22.37 3.87 5.40
CA LEU A 383 -22.64 3.90 3.97
C LEU A 383 -23.54 5.11 3.63
N THR A 384 -23.23 5.82 2.57
CA THR A 384 -24.02 6.97 2.10
C THR A 384 -25.15 6.56 1.17
N GLY A 385 -24.90 5.60 0.30
CA GLY A 385 -25.92 5.10 -0.61
C GLY A 385 -25.52 3.85 -1.39
N ILE A 386 -26.44 3.38 -2.20
CA ILE A 386 -26.27 2.27 -3.13
C ILE A 386 -26.43 2.84 -4.54
N GLU A 387 -25.58 2.39 -5.46
CA GLU A 387 -25.74 2.63 -6.89
C GLU A 387 -26.33 1.36 -7.54
N THR A 388 -27.21 1.54 -8.53
CA THR A 388 -27.84 0.46 -9.28
C THR A 388 -28.23 0.88 -10.68
N ASP A 389 -28.37 -0.09 -11.58
CA ASP A 389 -28.69 0.10 -12.99
C ASP A 389 -30.10 -0.39 -13.32
N ILE A 390 -30.85 0.38 -14.11
CA ILE A 390 -32.19 -0.03 -14.58
C ILE A 390 -32.34 -0.03 -16.10
N GLN A 391 -33.09 -1.00 -16.60
CA GLN A 391 -33.44 -1.19 -18.02
C GLN A 391 -34.93 -1.57 -18.16
N LEU A 392 -35.48 -1.50 -19.37
CA LEU A 392 -36.82 -2.03 -19.67
C LEU A 392 -36.75 -3.45 -20.25
N SER A 393 -37.63 -4.32 -19.76
CA SER A 393 -37.99 -5.58 -20.42
C SER A 393 -38.81 -5.31 -21.71
N LYS A 394 -39.05 -6.37 -22.48
CA LYS A 394 -39.85 -6.35 -23.72
C LYS A 394 -41.29 -5.88 -23.52
N ASP A 395 -41.89 -6.27 -22.41
CA ASP A 395 -43.24 -5.86 -21.99
C ASP A 395 -43.24 -4.53 -21.21
N GLY A 396 -42.08 -3.90 -21.06
CA GLY A 396 -41.94 -2.55 -20.54
C GLY A 396 -41.93 -2.44 -19.02
N GLU A 397 -41.57 -3.52 -18.32
CA GLU A 397 -41.33 -3.52 -16.88
C GLU A 397 -39.91 -3.03 -16.57
N VAL A 398 -39.74 -2.32 -15.46
CA VAL A 398 -38.44 -1.77 -15.04
C VAL A 398 -37.68 -2.80 -14.21
N VAL A 399 -36.61 -3.34 -14.78
CA VAL A 399 -35.76 -4.35 -14.15
C VAL A 399 -34.41 -3.79 -13.76
N VAL A 400 -33.81 -4.36 -12.72
CA VAL A 400 -32.52 -3.96 -12.17
C VAL A 400 -31.43 -4.86 -12.73
N PHE A 401 -30.62 -4.34 -13.65
CA PHE A 401 -29.61 -5.13 -14.38
C PHE A 401 -28.60 -4.22 -15.10
N HIS A 402 -27.30 -4.53 -14.97
CA HIS A 402 -26.24 -3.67 -15.50
C HIS A 402 -25.99 -3.84 -17.00
N ASP A 403 -25.73 -5.07 -17.45
CA ASP A 403 -25.32 -5.32 -18.84
C ASP A 403 -26.52 -5.23 -19.78
N GLU A 404 -26.29 -4.80 -21.01
CA GLU A 404 -27.33 -4.81 -22.05
C GLU A 404 -27.72 -6.24 -22.45
N THR A 405 -26.82 -7.20 -22.22
CA THR A 405 -27.01 -8.62 -22.49
C THR A 405 -26.93 -9.47 -21.24
N LEU A 406 -27.63 -10.60 -21.25
CA LEU A 406 -27.72 -11.51 -20.11
C LEU A 406 -26.48 -12.41 -19.95
N ASP A 407 -25.58 -12.42 -20.94
CA ASP A 407 -24.59 -13.47 -21.13
C ASP A 407 -23.52 -13.60 -20.03
N ARG A 408 -23.17 -12.50 -19.35
CA ARG A 408 -22.02 -12.46 -18.42
C ARG A 408 -22.36 -12.98 -17.03
N VAL A 409 -23.52 -12.61 -16.49
CA VAL A 409 -23.88 -12.83 -15.08
C VAL A 409 -24.98 -13.86 -14.87
N THR A 410 -25.62 -14.31 -15.96
CA THR A 410 -26.64 -15.34 -15.90
C THR A 410 -26.11 -16.68 -16.40
N VAL A 411 -26.71 -17.75 -15.90
CA VAL A 411 -26.34 -19.13 -16.25
C VAL A 411 -26.95 -19.54 -17.58
N ASP A 412 -28.22 -19.20 -17.76
CA ASP A 412 -29.10 -19.69 -18.83
C ASP A 412 -29.65 -18.57 -19.72
N GLY A 413 -29.42 -17.29 -19.38
CA GLY A 413 -29.78 -16.15 -20.22
C GLY A 413 -28.77 -15.91 -21.35
N LYS A 414 -29.28 -15.51 -22.52
CA LYS A 414 -28.47 -15.17 -23.70
C LYS A 414 -29.04 -13.99 -24.47
N GLY A 415 -28.17 -13.16 -25.04
CA GLY A 415 -28.58 -12.03 -25.86
C GLY A 415 -29.16 -10.86 -25.05
N ASN A 416 -29.85 -9.93 -25.72
CA ASN A 416 -30.24 -8.66 -25.10
C ASN A 416 -31.36 -8.86 -24.08
N LEU A 417 -31.24 -8.21 -22.93
CA LEU A 417 -32.26 -8.22 -21.88
C LEU A 417 -33.63 -7.73 -22.39
N ARG A 418 -33.62 -6.68 -23.23
CA ARG A 418 -34.84 -6.07 -23.77
C ARG A 418 -35.69 -6.98 -24.66
N ASP A 419 -35.16 -8.14 -25.07
CA ASP A 419 -35.85 -9.08 -25.94
C ASP A 419 -36.72 -10.09 -25.15
N TYR A 420 -36.71 -10.01 -23.81
CA TYR A 420 -37.43 -10.89 -22.88
C TYR A 420 -38.51 -10.13 -22.09
N THR A 421 -39.64 -10.78 -21.81
CA THR A 421 -40.66 -10.26 -20.88
C THR A 421 -40.20 -10.37 -19.43
N LEU A 422 -40.85 -9.67 -18.49
CA LEU A 422 -40.52 -9.79 -17.07
C LEU A 422 -40.65 -11.24 -16.57
N ASP A 423 -41.73 -11.93 -16.96
CA ASP A 423 -41.96 -13.33 -16.59
C ASP A 423 -40.85 -14.27 -17.09
N GLU A 424 -40.28 -13.97 -18.27
CA GLU A 424 -39.14 -14.72 -18.82
C GLU A 424 -37.86 -14.38 -18.04
N LEU A 425 -37.59 -13.09 -17.79
CA LEU A 425 -36.43 -12.63 -17.04
C LEU A 425 -36.40 -13.17 -15.61
N LYS A 426 -37.56 -13.28 -14.95
CA LYS A 426 -37.69 -13.85 -13.60
C LYS A 426 -37.32 -15.32 -13.52
N ARG A 427 -37.36 -16.05 -14.64
CA ARG A 427 -36.96 -17.47 -14.69
C ARG A 427 -35.47 -17.66 -14.95
N ILE A 428 -34.78 -16.62 -15.40
CA ILE A 428 -33.34 -16.62 -15.69
C ILE A 428 -32.57 -16.49 -14.38
N LYS A 429 -31.53 -17.32 -14.24
CA LYS A 429 -30.80 -17.47 -12.97
C LYS A 429 -29.49 -16.70 -12.99
N ILE A 430 -29.28 -15.87 -11.98
CA ILE A 430 -27.99 -15.27 -11.65
C ILE A 430 -27.23 -16.24 -10.73
N ASP A 431 -25.99 -16.57 -11.11
CA ASP A 431 -25.15 -17.51 -10.36
C ASP A 431 -24.62 -16.90 -9.07
N LYS A 432 -24.63 -17.70 -7.99
CA LYS A 432 -23.98 -17.34 -6.73
C LYS A 432 -22.70 -18.12 -6.56
N ARG A 433 -21.77 -17.56 -5.79
CA ARG A 433 -20.48 -18.19 -5.48
C ARG A 433 -20.59 -19.53 -4.74
N ASP A 434 -21.70 -19.76 -4.03
CA ASP A 434 -21.98 -21.01 -3.33
C ASP A 434 -22.66 -22.07 -4.20
N GLY A 435 -22.86 -21.79 -5.49
CA GLY A 435 -23.53 -22.68 -6.45
C GLY A 435 -25.05 -22.65 -6.38
N SER A 436 -25.64 -21.78 -5.54
CA SER A 436 -27.07 -21.46 -5.59
C SER A 436 -27.36 -20.35 -6.59
N TYR A 437 -28.63 -19.97 -6.76
CA TYR A 437 -29.05 -18.98 -7.75
C TYR A 437 -29.96 -17.91 -7.13
N THR A 438 -30.04 -16.75 -7.79
CA THR A 438 -31.04 -15.72 -7.50
C THR A 438 -31.65 -15.16 -8.78
N GLU A 439 -32.69 -14.36 -8.62
CA GLU A 439 -33.51 -13.82 -9.71
C GLU A 439 -33.11 -12.38 -10.04
N ILE A 440 -33.42 -11.95 -11.27
CA ILE A 440 -33.33 -10.56 -11.68
C ILE A 440 -34.40 -9.75 -10.92
N PRO A 441 -34.05 -8.72 -10.13
CA PRO A 441 -35.04 -7.93 -9.43
C PRO A 441 -35.75 -6.93 -10.34
N THR A 442 -36.96 -6.55 -9.95
CA THR A 442 -37.58 -5.32 -10.45
C THR A 442 -37.15 -4.12 -9.62
N LEU A 443 -37.37 -2.92 -10.17
CA LEU A 443 -37.19 -1.70 -9.38
C LEU A 443 -38.17 -1.65 -8.18
N ASP A 444 -39.38 -2.17 -8.34
CA ASP A 444 -40.41 -2.19 -7.30
C ASP A 444 -39.96 -3.02 -6.07
N GLU A 445 -39.49 -4.25 -6.30
CA GLU A 445 -38.94 -5.13 -5.25
C GLU A 445 -37.71 -4.52 -4.57
N THR A 446 -36.87 -3.84 -5.35
CA THR A 446 -35.65 -3.18 -4.83
C THR A 446 -36.02 -2.02 -3.91
N LEU A 447 -37.01 -1.21 -4.28
CA LEU A 447 -37.50 -0.12 -3.42
C LEU A 447 -38.22 -0.65 -2.18
N GLU A 448 -39.01 -1.72 -2.30
CA GLU A 448 -39.66 -2.36 -1.16
C GLU A 448 -38.63 -2.84 -0.12
N LEU A 449 -37.53 -3.46 -0.58
CA LEU A 449 -36.43 -3.88 0.28
C LEU A 449 -35.71 -2.70 0.96
N LEU A 450 -35.41 -1.64 0.19
CA LEU A 450 -34.54 -0.57 0.66
C LEU A 450 -35.27 0.52 1.45
N LYS A 451 -36.58 0.69 1.25
CA LYS A 451 -37.38 1.73 1.90
C LYS A 451 -37.24 1.78 3.43
N PRO A 452 -37.28 0.65 4.18
CA PRO A 452 -37.07 0.68 5.62
C PRO A 452 -35.70 1.23 6.02
N TYR A 453 -34.65 1.01 5.22
CA TYR A 453 -33.33 1.56 5.47
C TYR A 453 -33.31 3.05 5.15
N MET A 454 -33.81 3.44 3.97
CA MET A 454 -33.93 4.85 3.56
C MET A 454 -34.62 5.70 4.64
N GLU A 455 -35.74 5.23 5.19
CA GLU A 455 -36.48 5.95 6.22
C GLU A 455 -35.78 5.96 7.59
N LYS A 456 -35.07 4.89 7.93
CA LYS A 456 -34.41 4.74 9.24
C LYS A 456 -33.10 5.50 9.33
N ASN A 457 -32.26 5.44 8.30
CA ASN A 457 -30.89 5.99 8.35
C ASN A 457 -30.56 6.96 7.20
N GLY A 458 -31.52 7.27 6.32
CA GLY A 458 -31.31 8.20 5.23
C GLY A 458 -30.47 7.62 4.08
N LEU A 459 -30.39 6.29 3.94
CA LEU A 459 -29.72 5.63 2.82
C LEU A 459 -30.21 6.21 1.49
N LEU A 460 -29.29 6.64 0.63
CA LEU A 460 -29.61 7.11 -0.71
C LEU A 460 -29.53 5.97 -1.73
N LEU A 461 -30.30 6.09 -2.82
CA LEU A 461 -30.21 5.20 -3.97
C LEU A 461 -29.93 6.02 -5.23
N ASN A 462 -28.80 5.75 -5.86
CA ASN A 462 -28.48 6.27 -7.18
C ASN A 462 -28.96 5.26 -8.23
N ILE A 463 -29.87 5.69 -9.10
CA ILE A 463 -30.44 4.88 -10.17
C ILE A 463 -29.84 5.35 -11.50
N GLU A 464 -28.99 4.53 -12.11
CA GLU A 464 -28.51 4.72 -13.47
C GLU A 464 -29.58 4.33 -14.49
N LEU A 465 -29.98 5.31 -15.31
CA LEU A 465 -30.80 5.13 -16.50
C LEU A 465 -29.92 4.64 -17.66
N LYS A 466 -29.94 3.33 -17.93
CA LYS A 466 -29.15 2.66 -18.98
C LYS A 466 -29.70 2.90 -20.39
N THR A 467 -29.65 4.15 -20.82
CA THR A 467 -30.24 4.60 -22.11
C THR A 467 -29.20 4.93 -23.19
N SER A 468 -27.90 4.85 -22.88
CA SER A 468 -26.81 5.31 -23.76
C SER A 468 -26.50 4.34 -24.90
N VAL A 469 -26.70 3.04 -24.69
CA VAL A 469 -26.55 2.00 -25.73
C VAL A 469 -27.87 1.77 -26.46
N TYR A 470 -28.96 1.62 -25.71
CA TYR A 470 -30.31 1.51 -26.25
C TYR A 470 -31.21 2.60 -25.65
N ARG A 471 -31.84 3.41 -26.49
CA ARG A 471 -32.86 4.35 -26.03
C ARG A 471 -34.14 3.58 -25.70
N TYR A 472 -34.56 3.64 -24.44
CA TYR A 472 -35.83 3.11 -23.97
C TYR A 472 -36.84 4.25 -23.89
N GLU A 473 -37.83 4.26 -24.79
CA GLU A 473 -38.90 5.24 -24.73
C GLU A 473 -39.77 4.99 -23.48
N GLY A 474 -39.93 6.01 -22.64
CA GLY A 474 -40.76 5.94 -21.42
C GLY A 474 -40.08 5.35 -20.18
N LEU A 475 -38.78 5.00 -20.22
CA LEU A 475 -38.08 4.45 -19.05
C LEU A 475 -38.04 5.47 -17.90
N GLU A 476 -37.72 6.73 -18.19
CA GLU A 476 -37.64 7.80 -17.20
C GLU A 476 -38.98 8.01 -16.49
N GLU A 477 -40.08 8.09 -17.24
CA GLU A 477 -41.44 8.25 -16.72
C GLU A 477 -41.84 7.06 -15.84
N LYS A 478 -41.63 5.83 -16.32
CA LYS A 478 -42.00 4.61 -15.60
C LYS A 478 -41.22 4.47 -14.30
N ALA A 479 -39.91 4.67 -14.35
CA ALA A 479 -39.07 4.59 -13.16
C ALA A 479 -39.48 5.65 -12.13
N LEU A 480 -39.75 6.89 -12.57
CA LEU A 480 -40.23 7.96 -11.70
C LEU A 480 -41.60 7.65 -11.09
N GLU A 481 -42.52 7.05 -11.85
CA GLU A 481 -43.83 6.63 -11.34
C GLU A 481 -43.69 5.57 -10.23
N ILE A 482 -42.84 4.56 -10.45
CA ILE A 482 -42.54 3.53 -9.44
C ILE A 482 -41.99 4.18 -8.17
N VAL A 483 -40.99 5.07 -8.30
CA VAL A 483 -40.41 5.79 -7.16
C VAL A 483 -41.48 6.61 -6.39
N ARG A 484 -42.36 7.32 -7.10
CA ARG A 484 -43.46 8.09 -6.50
C ARG A 484 -44.47 7.22 -5.77
N ARG A 485 -44.79 6.05 -6.33
CA ARG A 485 -45.68 5.07 -5.70
C ARG A 485 -45.15 4.58 -4.35
N HIS A 486 -43.83 4.43 -4.24
CA HIS A 486 -43.16 4.06 -2.98
C HIS A 486 -42.99 5.23 -2.00
N GLY A 487 -43.07 6.48 -2.47
CA GLY A 487 -42.94 7.70 -1.66
C GLY A 487 -41.52 7.96 -1.17
N VAL A 488 -40.52 7.59 -1.99
CA VAL A 488 -39.09 7.63 -1.63
C VAL A 488 -38.28 8.62 -2.47
N GLU A 489 -38.93 9.53 -3.20
CA GLU A 489 -38.32 10.48 -4.16
C GLU A 489 -37.13 11.25 -3.57
N LYS A 490 -37.23 11.68 -2.31
CA LYS A 490 -36.18 12.46 -1.62
C LYS A 490 -34.86 11.70 -1.41
N TYR A 491 -34.89 10.36 -1.49
CA TYR A 491 -33.74 9.49 -1.34
C TYR A 491 -33.10 9.09 -2.68
N ILE A 492 -33.72 9.46 -3.80
CA ILE A 492 -33.26 9.05 -5.13
C ILE A 492 -32.32 10.10 -5.74
N VAL A 493 -31.27 9.60 -6.39
CA VAL A 493 -30.42 10.34 -7.33
C VAL A 493 -30.52 9.64 -8.68
N TRP A 494 -30.79 10.38 -9.74
CA TRP A 494 -30.85 9.83 -11.10
C TRP A 494 -29.55 10.11 -11.85
N SER A 495 -28.95 9.09 -12.45
CA SER A 495 -27.75 9.25 -13.26
C SER A 495 -27.88 8.62 -14.63
N SER A 496 -27.07 9.05 -15.59
CA SER A 496 -26.98 8.42 -16.91
C SER A 496 -25.71 8.86 -17.62
N PHE A 497 -25.18 7.99 -18.49
CA PHE A 497 -24.18 8.36 -19.49
C PHE A 497 -24.78 9.16 -20.66
N LEU A 498 -26.12 9.20 -20.78
CA LEU A 498 -26.82 9.96 -21.81
C LEU A 498 -27.38 11.26 -21.21
N MET A 499 -26.90 12.39 -21.72
CA MET A 499 -27.28 13.72 -21.27
C MET A 499 -28.79 13.98 -21.44
N GLU A 500 -29.36 13.50 -22.54
CA GLU A 500 -30.77 13.65 -22.90
C GLU A 500 -31.69 13.02 -21.84
N SER A 501 -31.30 11.90 -21.23
CA SER A 501 -32.08 11.27 -20.16
C SER A 501 -32.08 12.11 -18.90
N ILE A 502 -30.97 12.77 -18.59
CA ILE A 502 -30.89 13.67 -17.43
C ILE A 502 -31.76 14.91 -17.65
N LYS A 503 -31.73 15.49 -18.86
CA LYS A 503 -32.62 16.60 -19.24
C LYS A 503 -34.08 16.21 -19.11
N HIS A 504 -34.45 15.06 -19.68
CA HIS A 504 -35.81 14.55 -19.65
C HIS A 504 -36.28 14.31 -18.21
N MET A 505 -35.44 13.71 -17.36
CA MET A 505 -35.76 13.54 -15.93
C MET A 505 -36.00 14.88 -15.21
N LYS A 506 -35.22 15.92 -15.53
CA LYS A 506 -35.43 17.27 -15.00
C LYS A 506 -36.72 17.94 -15.52
N GLU A 507 -37.12 17.65 -16.74
CA GLU A 507 -38.40 18.12 -17.29
C GLU A 507 -39.59 17.44 -16.59
N LEU A 508 -39.49 16.14 -16.32
CA LEU A 508 -40.51 15.36 -15.60
C LEU A 508 -40.61 15.72 -14.11
N ASP A 509 -39.47 16.03 -13.48
CA ASP A 509 -39.40 16.49 -12.09
C ASP A 509 -38.24 17.49 -11.90
N PRO A 510 -38.55 18.81 -11.90
CA PRO A 510 -37.54 19.85 -11.69
C PRO A 510 -36.79 19.74 -10.35
N LYS A 511 -37.32 19.00 -9.36
CA LYS A 511 -36.68 18.79 -8.05
C LYS A 511 -35.86 17.50 -7.97
N ALA A 512 -35.91 16.65 -9.00
CA ALA A 512 -35.16 15.40 -9.03
C ALA A 512 -33.67 15.69 -8.88
N LYS A 513 -32.97 15.01 -7.97
CA LYS A 513 -31.51 15.13 -7.88
C LYS A 513 -30.90 14.35 -9.03
N THR A 514 -30.02 14.97 -9.82
CA THR A 514 -29.40 14.30 -10.97
C THR A 514 -27.89 14.34 -10.94
N GLY A 515 -27.26 13.38 -11.62
CA GLY A 515 -25.83 13.33 -11.82
C GLY A 515 -25.40 12.87 -13.21
N MET A 516 -24.42 13.54 -13.79
CA MET A 516 -23.93 13.21 -15.13
C MET A 516 -22.80 12.17 -15.05
N LEU A 517 -22.98 11.00 -15.68
CA LEU A 517 -21.91 9.99 -15.79
C LEU A 517 -21.04 10.26 -17.02
N ALA A 518 -19.72 10.17 -16.86
CA ALA A 518 -18.81 10.18 -18.00
C ALA A 518 -17.47 9.50 -17.72
N GLY A 519 -16.82 9.03 -18.77
CA GLY A 519 -15.48 8.44 -18.71
C GLY A 519 -14.36 9.45 -18.42
N SER A 520 -14.61 10.77 -18.52
CA SER A 520 -13.65 11.82 -18.19
C SER A 520 -14.29 12.98 -17.43
N LEU A 521 -13.52 13.66 -16.59
CA LEU A 521 -13.99 14.82 -15.83
C LEU A 521 -14.45 15.96 -16.75
N ALA A 522 -13.71 16.21 -17.83
CA ALA A 522 -14.07 17.25 -18.80
C ALA A 522 -15.42 16.96 -19.49
N ALA A 523 -15.66 15.71 -19.90
CA ALA A 523 -16.94 15.32 -20.49
C ALA A 523 -18.07 15.36 -19.45
N CYS A 524 -17.79 14.95 -18.21
CA CYS A 524 -18.72 14.98 -17.09
C CYS A 524 -19.20 16.41 -16.81
N VAL A 525 -18.27 17.36 -16.69
CA VAL A 525 -18.57 18.79 -16.46
C VAL A 525 -19.39 19.37 -17.60
N LYS A 526 -19.00 19.11 -18.86
CA LYS A 526 -19.74 19.59 -20.03
C LYS A 526 -21.19 19.05 -20.04
N GLY A 527 -21.37 17.75 -19.84
CA GLY A 527 -22.69 17.13 -19.82
C GLY A 527 -23.56 17.62 -18.66
N ALA A 528 -22.97 17.82 -17.48
CA ALA A 528 -23.69 18.36 -16.33
C ALA A 528 -24.16 19.80 -16.57
N ASP A 529 -23.31 20.67 -17.15
CA ASP A 529 -23.69 22.04 -17.51
C ASP A 529 -24.84 22.06 -18.52
N GLU A 530 -24.75 21.23 -19.57
CA GLU A 530 -25.75 21.20 -20.62
C GLU A 530 -27.08 20.57 -20.15
N ALA A 531 -27.04 19.59 -19.24
CA ALA A 531 -28.22 18.94 -18.67
C ALA A 531 -28.79 19.60 -17.41
N ASN A 532 -28.12 20.64 -16.89
CA ASN A 532 -28.43 21.24 -15.60
C ASN A 532 -28.46 20.22 -14.45
N ALA A 533 -27.43 19.35 -14.38
CA ALA A 533 -27.27 18.34 -13.35
C ALA A 533 -26.47 18.88 -12.15
N GLU A 534 -26.88 18.57 -10.91
CA GLU A 534 -26.20 19.06 -9.71
C GLU A 534 -24.96 18.25 -9.32
N ALA A 535 -24.83 17.02 -9.83
CA ALA A 535 -23.74 16.13 -9.48
C ALA A 535 -22.89 15.71 -10.68
N LEU A 536 -21.60 15.53 -10.43
CA LEU A 536 -20.65 14.95 -11.36
C LEU A 536 -20.40 13.49 -10.98
N HIS A 537 -20.45 12.59 -11.95
CA HIS A 537 -20.07 11.19 -11.78
C HIS A 537 -18.95 10.83 -12.77
N PRO A 538 -17.72 11.34 -12.57
CA PRO A 538 -16.59 11.05 -13.43
C PRO A 538 -15.97 9.70 -13.09
N SER A 539 -15.29 9.10 -14.07
CA SER A 539 -14.44 7.94 -13.82
C SER A 539 -13.30 8.28 -12.85
N CYS A 540 -13.05 7.44 -11.85
CA CYS A 540 -11.96 7.64 -10.90
C CYS A 540 -10.55 7.63 -11.55
N TYR A 541 -10.42 7.06 -12.75
CA TYR A 541 -9.16 7.01 -13.51
C TYR A 541 -8.73 8.34 -14.13
N CYS A 542 -9.65 9.30 -14.24
CA CYS A 542 -9.36 10.61 -14.83
C CYS A 542 -9.21 11.73 -13.79
N LEU A 543 -9.20 11.37 -12.51
CA LEU A 543 -9.09 12.31 -11.39
C LEU A 543 -7.63 12.54 -10.97
N ASP A 544 -6.78 12.85 -11.94
CA ASP A 544 -5.40 13.31 -11.70
C ASP A 544 -5.33 14.85 -11.58
N THR A 545 -6.47 15.53 -11.70
CA THR A 545 -6.64 16.98 -11.64
C THR A 545 -7.82 17.34 -10.74
N GLU A 546 -7.75 18.50 -10.09
CA GLU A 546 -8.84 19.00 -9.25
C GLU A 546 -10.12 19.23 -10.05
N VAL A 547 -11.27 18.98 -9.43
CA VAL A 547 -12.56 19.39 -10.00
C VAL A 547 -12.69 20.91 -10.06
N PRO A 548 -13.45 21.47 -11.02
CA PRO A 548 -13.65 22.92 -11.10
C PRO A 548 -14.22 23.49 -9.80
N GLU A 549 -13.76 24.68 -9.40
CA GLU A 549 -14.06 25.28 -8.09
C GLU A 549 -15.56 25.39 -7.78
N ARG A 550 -16.42 25.63 -8.78
CA ARG A 550 -17.88 25.70 -8.61
C ARG A 550 -18.54 24.36 -8.19
N PHE A 551 -17.84 23.25 -8.39
CA PHE A 551 -18.24 21.91 -7.94
C PHE A 551 -17.50 21.49 -6.66
N LYS A 552 -16.58 22.31 -6.13
CA LYS A 552 -15.96 22.07 -4.83
C LYS A 552 -16.84 22.65 -3.72
N GLY A 553 -17.38 21.77 -2.88
CA GLY A 553 -18.19 22.15 -1.73
C GLY A 553 -19.63 22.57 -2.07
N GLY A 554 -20.42 22.88 -1.03
CA GLY A 554 -21.85 23.17 -1.16
C GLY A 554 -22.70 21.91 -1.40
N ASP A 555 -23.81 22.07 -2.14
CA ASP A 555 -24.76 20.98 -2.45
C ASP A 555 -24.35 20.10 -3.64
N HIS A 556 -23.24 20.43 -4.32
CA HIS A 556 -22.76 19.69 -5.49
C HIS A 556 -21.97 18.46 -5.08
N ALA A 557 -22.40 17.29 -5.57
CA ALA A 557 -21.71 16.03 -5.29
C ALA A 557 -20.81 15.64 -6.46
N VAL A 558 -19.58 15.21 -6.16
CA VAL A 558 -18.66 14.59 -7.10
C VAL A 558 -18.49 13.13 -6.68
N ARG A 559 -19.19 12.23 -7.38
CA ARG A 559 -19.22 10.79 -7.09
C ARG A 559 -18.35 10.03 -8.08
N ALA A 560 -17.11 9.76 -7.71
CA ALA A 560 -16.16 9.07 -8.58
C ALA A 560 -16.51 7.57 -8.68
N TRP A 561 -16.60 7.02 -9.90
CA TRP A 561 -16.90 5.60 -10.14
C TRP A 561 -15.74 4.85 -10.80
N GLY A 562 -15.67 3.54 -10.59
CA GLY A 562 -14.72 2.65 -11.25
C GLY A 562 -15.37 1.34 -11.66
N GLY A 563 -15.31 0.97 -12.94
CA GLY A 563 -15.81 -0.33 -13.45
C GLY A 563 -14.88 -1.53 -13.15
N GLN A 564 -13.66 -1.23 -12.73
CA GLN A 564 -12.80 -2.15 -11.99
C GLN A 564 -12.51 -1.47 -10.66
N GLU A 565 -11.98 -2.21 -9.71
CA GLU A 565 -11.64 -1.66 -8.41
C GLU A 565 -10.14 -1.31 -8.37
N PRO A 566 -9.65 -0.19 -8.94
CA PRO A 566 -8.21 0.15 -8.98
C PRO A 566 -7.72 0.67 -7.63
N LEU A 567 -8.67 1.00 -6.77
CA LEU A 567 -8.45 1.24 -5.36
C LEU A 567 -8.18 -0.04 -4.60
N PHE A 568 -8.12 -1.15 -5.33
CA PHE A 568 -7.91 -2.49 -4.86
C PHE A 568 -7.00 -3.21 -5.86
N ILE A 569 -6.13 -4.09 -5.39
CA ILE A 569 -5.38 -4.95 -6.31
C ILE A 569 -6.33 -6.08 -6.73
N GLN A 570 -6.55 -6.40 -8.00
CA GLN A 570 -7.41 -7.54 -8.35
C GLN A 570 -6.79 -8.89 -7.92
N GLY A 571 -7.62 -9.86 -7.51
CA GLY A 571 -7.23 -11.24 -7.16
C GLY A 571 -7.51 -11.66 -5.72
N ALA A 572 -7.17 -12.91 -5.37
CA ALA A 572 -7.39 -13.46 -4.01
C ALA A 572 -6.55 -12.75 -2.91
N ASP A 573 -5.53 -12.00 -3.33
CA ASP A 573 -4.55 -11.28 -2.48
C ASP A 573 -4.89 -9.81 -2.22
N ALA A 574 -6.04 -9.39 -2.71
CA ALA A 574 -6.37 -8.00 -2.91
C ALA A 574 -6.39 -7.13 -1.65
N ARG A 575 -5.70 -5.97 -1.74
CA ARG A 575 -5.58 -4.95 -0.69
C ARG A 575 -6.01 -3.60 -1.23
N LEU A 576 -6.57 -2.76 -0.36
CA LEU A 576 -6.88 -1.38 -0.69
C LEU A 576 -5.58 -0.64 -1.03
N VAL A 577 -5.50 -0.10 -2.25
CA VAL A 577 -4.40 0.74 -2.72
C VAL A 577 -4.54 2.15 -2.13
N GLU A 578 -5.77 2.64 -1.95
CA GLU A 578 -6.05 3.98 -1.44
C GLU A 578 -6.95 3.96 -0.18
N LYS A 579 -6.40 3.46 0.94
CA LYS A 579 -7.16 3.25 2.19
C LYS A 579 -7.83 4.51 2.74
N ASN A 580 -7.14 5.65 2.69
CA ASN A 580 -7.58 6.89 3.33
C ASN A 580 -8.31 7.85 2.38
N MET A 581 -8.44 7.50 1.09
CA MET A 581 -9.10 8.32 0.06
C MET A 581 -8.59 9.77 -0.02
N THR A 582 -7.38 10.04 0.49
CA THR A 582 -6.84 11.39 0.64
C THR A 582 -6.58 12.06 -0.71
N ARG A 583 -6.21 11.28 -1.75
CA ARG A 583 -6.04 11.83 -3.09
C ARG A 583 -7.40 12.25 -3.65
N PHE A 584 -8.44 11.45 -3.45
CA PHE A 584 -9.80 11.83 -3.83
C PHE A 584 -10.28 13.10 -3.13
N ALA A 585 -10.11 13.19 -1.81
CA ALA A 585 -10.46 14.38 -1.04
C ALA A 585 -9.78 15.64 -1.59
N ARG A 586 -8.47 15.56 -1.86
CA ARG A 586 -7.68 16.67 -2.46
C ARG A 586 -8.20 17.11 -3.81
N ASN A 587 -8.65 16.17 -4.64
CA ASN A 587 -9.17 16.47 -5.97
C ASN A 587 -10.62 16.97 -5.95
N GLY A 588 -11.22 17.15 -4.78
CA GLY A 588 -12.59 17.65 -4.59
C GLY A 588 -13.66 16.58 -4.79
N VAL A 589 -13.30 15.30 -4.70
CA VAL A 589 -14.26 14.19 -4.71
C VAL A 589 -15.00 14.14 -3.38
N THR A 590 -16.33 14.14 -3.42
CA THR A 590 -17.16 14.05 -2.23
C THR A 590 -17.51 12.61 -1.88
N ASP A 591 -17.59 11.74 -2.89
CA ASP A 591 -18.02 10.35 -2.74
C ASP A 591 -17.27 9.43 -3.71
N ILE A 592 -17.06 8.18 -3.30
CA ILE A 592 -16.64 7.09 -4.20
C ILE A 592 -17.75 6.04 -4.32
N ILE A 593 -17.91 5.48 -5.52
CA ILE A 593 -18.76 4.33 -5.82
C ILE A 593 -17.83 3.12 -6.02
N THR A 594 -17.95 2.11 -5.15
CA THR A 594 -17.00 0.98 -5.05
C THR A 594 -17.70 -0.36 -4.93
N ASN A 595 -17.09 -1.42 -5.47
CA ASN A 595 -17.60 -2.80 -5.35
C ASN A 595 -17.36 -3.43 -3.96
N VAL A 596 -16.51 -2.81 -3.12
CA VAL A 596 -16.09 -3.32 -1.78
C VAL A 596 -16.33 -2.29 -0.66
N PRO A 597 -17.57 -1.78 -0.50
CA PRO A 597 -17.90 -0.72 0.45
C PRO A 597 -17.54 -1.07 1.90
N ASP A 598 -17.73 -2.33 2.30
CA ASP A 598 -17.37 -2.90 3.62
C ASP A 598 -15.94 -2.53 4.03
N ARG A 599 -14.99 -2.63 3.10
CA ARG A 599 -13.57 -2.40 3.36
C ARG A 599 -13.22 -0.94 3.63
N TYR A 600 -14.02 0.01 3.14
CA TYR A 600 -13.81 1.44 3.37
C TYR A 600 -14.58 1.98 4.57
N VAL A 601 -15.68 1.32 4.95
CA VAL A 601 -16.45 1.71 6.13
C VAL A 601 -15.86 1.13 7.41
N GLU A 602 -15.27 -0.07 7.36
CA GLU A 602 -14.59 -0.69 8.51
C GLU A 602 -13.35 0.08 8.94
N THR A 603 -12.58 0.62 7.99
CA THR A 603 -11.36 1.39 8.28
C THR A 603 -11.62 2.69 9.02
N LYS A 604 -12.84 3.24 8.96
CA LYS A 604 -13.25 4.41 9.75
C LYS A 604 -13.50 4.09 11.23
N LYS A 605 -13.67 2.82 11.61
CA LYS A 605 -13.83 2.40 13.02
C LYS A 605 -12.49 2.19 13.74
N GLU A 606 -11.39 2.09 13.00
CA GLU A 606 -10.04 1.86 13.53
C GLU A 606 -9.16 3.13 13.60
N ALA A 607 -9.76 4.33 13.52
CA ALA A 607 -9.06 5.61 13.62
C ALA A 607 -8.99 6.12 15.06
#